data_AF-A0A6J8C6M6-F1
#
_entry.id   AF-A0A6J8C6M6-F1
#
_cell.length_a   1.000
_cell.length_b   1.000
_cell.length_c   1.000
_cell.angle_alpha   90.00
_cell.angle_beta   90.00
_cell.angle_gamma   90.00
#
_symmetry.space_group_name_H-M   'P 1'
#
loop_
_entity.id
_entity.type
_entity.pdbx_description
1 polymer ?
#
loop_
_entity_poly.entity_id
_entity_poly.type
_entity_poly.pdbx_seq_one_letter_code
_entity_poly.pdbx_strand_id
1 'polypeptide(L)'
;MSEVNKLKTHYDSKISHLHDKLNNIEFENGNLREKDASLHSDLHKMRDVLMKITKKLLKVFDWVTGTSKTKLKNNVKLDFNPSDIIAMHIIPEKEESPRPILINLFRMDTKITLLRKQMRINEALKVRIDITKLNLGFLNRLFQHDHIVRSWYFNDHQWRIQKFS
;
A
#
# COMPACT_ATOMS: atom_id res chain seq x y z
N MET A 1 -76.62 -5.64 -16.72
CA MET A 1 -75.34 -6.25 -16.28
C MET A 1 -75.02 -5.74 -14.88
N SER A 2 -74.94 -6.63 -13.89
CA SER A 2 -74.78 -6.32 -12.46
C SER A 2 -73.46 -5.60 -12.14
N GLU A 3 -73.46 -4.65 -11.19
CA GLU A 3 -72.25 -3.99 -10.67
C GLU A 3 -71.18 -4.99 -10.20
N VAL A 4 -71.62 -6.16 -9.72
CA VAL A 4 -70.75 -7.28 -9.33
C VAL A 4 -69.87 -7.73 -10.50
N ASN A 5 -70.40 -7.73 -11.73
CA ASN A 5 -69.62 -8.13 -12.91
C ASN A 5 -68.54 -7.10 -13.27
N LYS A 6 -68.81 -5.80 -13.08
CA LYS A 6 -67.81 -4.73 -13.32
C LYS A 6 -66.69 -4.79 -12.28
N LEU A 7 -67.04 -5.08 -11.03
CA LEU A 7 -66.06 -5.22 -9.96
C LEU A 7 -65.18 -6.46 -10.20
N LYS A 8 -65.78 -7.56 -10.62
CA LYS A 8 -65.07 -8.80 -10.97
C LYS A 8 -64.06 -8.56 -12.09
N THR A 9 -64.47 -7.96 -13.22
CA THR A 9 -63.55 -7.69 -14.34
C THR A 9 -62.42 -6.73 -13.97
N HIS A 10 -62.67 -5.76 -13.09
CA HIS A 10 -61.63 -4.87 -12.58
C HIS A 10 -60.57 -5.62 -11.77
N TYR A 11 -60.98 -6.49 -10.85
CA TYR A 11 -60.04 -7.28 -10.06
C TYR A 11 -59.33 -8.34 -10.89
N ASP A 12 -60.00 -8.98 -11.84
CA ASP A 12 -59.37 -9.95 -12.77
C ASP A 12 -58.26 -9.26 -13.59
N SER A 13 -58.51 -8.06 -14.11
CA SER A 13 -57.50 -7.27 -14.82
C SER A 13 -56.33 -6.86 -13.92
N LYS A 14 -56.61 -6.46 -12.67
CA LYS A 14 -55.57 -6.10 -11.69
C LYS A 14 -54.72 -7.31 -11.31
N ILE A 15 -55.34 -8.48 -11.13
CA ILE A 15 -54.65 -9.75 -10.86
C ILE A 15 -53.74 -10.11 -12.03
N SER A 16 -54.22 -9.99 -13.27
CA SER A 16 -53.40 -10.23 -14.46
C SER A 16 -52.17 -9.31 -14.51
N HIS A 17 -52.38 -8.01 -14.32
CA HIS A 17 -51.27 -7.03 -14.32
C HIS A 17 -50.24 -7.27 -13.22
N LEU A 18 -50.71 -7.69 -12.03
CA LEU A 18 -49.80 -8.04 -10.94
C LEU A 18 -49.01 -9.32 -11.23
N HIS A 19 -49.61 -10.31 -11.90
CA HIS A 19 -48.90 -11.50 -12.35
C HIS A 19 -47.81 -11.15 -13.36
N ASP A 20 -48.10 -10.29 -14.34
CA ASP A 20 -47.10 -9.87 -15.33
C ASP A 20 -45.92 -9.15 -14.67
N LYS A 21 -46.19 -8.28 -13.70
CA LYS A 21 -45.14 -7.62 -12.91
C LYS A 21 -44.32 -8.61 -12.09
N LEU A 22 -44.97 -9.58 -11.45
CA LEU A 22 -44.28 -10.60 -10.67
C LEU A 22 -43.34 -11.41 -11.56
N ASN A 23 -43.82 -11.86 -12.72
CA ASN A 23 -43.04 -12.60 -13.71
C ASN A 23 -41.81 -11.79 -14.19
N ASN A 24 -41.98 -10.49 -14.44
CA ASN A 24 -40.86 -9.65 -14.86
C ASN A 24 -39.81 -9.48 -13.74
N ILE A 25 -40.24 -9.29 -12.50
CA ILE A 25 -39.34 -9.18 -11.34
C ILE A 25 -38.59 -10.50 -11.11
N GLU A 26 -39.27 -11.64 -11.25
CA GLU A 26 -38.65 -12.96 -11.13
C GLU A 26 -37.57 -13.17 -12.21
N PHE A 27 -37.85 -12.76 -13.43
CA PHE A 27 -36.88 -12.81 -14.53
C PHE A 27 -35.65 -11.93 -14.25
N GLU A 28 -35.86 -10.67 -13.86
CA GLU A 28 -34.78 -9.74 -13.51
C GLU A 28 -33.93 -10.26 -12.34
N ASN A 29 -34.57 -10.81 -11.31
CA ASN A 29 -33.88 -11.44 -10.18
C ASN A 29 -33.04 -12.65 -10.59
N GLY A 30 -33.52 -13.46 -11.55
CA GLY A 30 -32.77 -14.55 -12.13
C GLY A 30 -31.46 -14.07 -12.77
N ASN A 31 -31.55 -13.05 -13.62
CA ASN A 31 -30.40 -12.45 -14.30
C ASN A 31 -29.39 -11.84 -13.31
N LEU A 32 -29.88 -11.18 -12.26
CA LEU A 32 -29.02 -10.61 -11.22
C LEU A 32 -28.26 -11.69 -10.45
N ARG A 33 -28.91 -12.81 -10.11
CA ARG A 33 -28.26 -13.94 -9.44
C ARG A 33 -27.16 -14.57 -10.30
N GLU A 34 -27.40 -14.72 -11.60
CA GLU A 34 -26.39 -15.24 -12.52
C GLU A 34 -25.18 -14.30 -12.63
N LYS A 35 -25.42 -12.99 -12.72
CA LYS A 35 -24.36 -11.98 -12.72
C LYS A 35 -23.54 -11.99 -11.44
N ASP A 36 -24.19 -12.12 -10.29
CA ASP A 36 -23.53 -12.20 -8.98
C ASP A 36 -22.65 -13.45 -8.89
N ALA A 37 -23.15 -14.61 -9.34
CA ALA A 37 -22.38 -15.85 -9.39
C ALA A 37 -21.14 -15.73 -10.30
N SER A 38 -21.28 -15.08 -11.47
CA SER A 38 -20.16 -14.83 -12.37
C SER A 38 -19.11 -13.92 -11.74
N LEU A 39 -19.52 -12.80 -11.12
CA LEU A 39 -18.61 -11.88 -10.43
C LEU A 39 -17.89 -12.58 -9.28
N HIS A 40 -18.58 -13.42 -8.51
CA HIS A 40 -17.99 -14.18 -7.41
C HIS A 40 -16.91 -15.15 -7.92
N SER A 41 -17.17 -15.82 -9.04
CA SER A 41 -16.19 -16.69 -9.72
C SER A 41 -14.93 -15.92 -10.14
N ASP A 42 -15.11 -14.74 -10.73
CA ASP A 42 -13.98 -13.93 -11.19
C ASP A 42 -13.16 -13.34 -10.05
N LEU A 43 -13.80 -12.91 -8.96
CA LEU A 43 -13.12 -12.53 -7.72
C LEU A 43 -12.26 -13.67 -7.16
N HIS A 44 -12.78 -14.90 -7.17
CA HIS A 44 -12.03 -16.07 -6.71
C HIS A 44 -10.79 -16.32 -7.58
N LYS A 45 -10.93 -16.25 -8.92
CA LYS A 45 -9.79 -16.38 -9.85
C LYS A 45 -8.73 -15.31 -9.61
N MET A 46 -9.14 -14.04 -9.45
CA MET A 46 -8.22 -12.92 -9.17
C MET A 46 -7.46 -13.12 -7.86
N ARG A 47 -8.15 -13.57 -6.80
CA ARG A 47 -7.52 -13.90 -5.51
C ARG A 47 -6.43 -14.96 -5.67
N ASP A 48 -6.70 -16.00 -6.44
CA ASP A 48 -5.73 -17.09 -6.65
C ASP A 48 -4.51 -16.63 -7.45
N VAL A 49 -4.69 -15.72 -8.42
CA VAL A 49 -3.58 -15.07 -9.13
C VAL A 49 -2.75 -14.22 -8.17
N LEU A 50 -3.38 -13.38 -7.34
CA LEU A 50 -2.69 -12.56 -6.34
C LEU A 50 -1.90 -13.40 -5.35
N MET A 51 -2.45 -14.54 -4.89
CA MET A 51 -1.74 -15.48 -4.01
C MET A 51 -0.49 -16.08 -4.68
N LYS A 52 -0.56 -16.40 -5.97
CA LYS A 52 0.61 -16.89 -6.73
C LYS A 52 1.69 -15.82 -6.83
N ILE A 53 1.30 -14.57 -7.09
CA ILE A 53 2.24 -13.44 -7.19
C ILE A 53 2.91 -13.19 -5.83
N THR A 54 2.14 -13.10 -4.74
CA THR A 54 2.69 -12.86 -3.39
C THR A 54 3.66 -13.97 -2.97
N LYS A 55 3.35 -15.25 -3.26
CA LYS A 55 4.29 -16.36 -3.00
C LYS A 55 5.59 -16.21 -3.78
N LYS A 56 5.54 -15.79 -5.05
CA LYS A 56 6.75 -15.55 -5.86
C LYS A 56 7.57 -14.38 -5.29
N LEU A 57 6.92 -13.27 -4.95
CA LEU A 57 7.58 -12.11 -4.35
C LEU A 57 8.23 -12.46 -3.01
N LEU A 58 7.58 -13.28 -2.18
CA LEU A 58 8.14 -13.73 -0.91
C LEU A 58 9.42 -14.56 -1.11
N LYS A 59 9.45 -15.45 -2.12
CA LYS A 59 10.66 -16.22 -2.45
C LYS A 59 11.79 -15.33 -2.94
N VAL A 60 11.48 -14.33 -3.78
CA VAL A 60 12.48 -13.35 -4.23
C VAL A 60 13.00 -12.55 -3.06
N PHE A 61 12.13 -12.14 -2.13
CA PHE A 61 12.53 -11.44 -0.91
C PHE A 61 13.47 -12.29 -0.04
N ASP A 62 13.13 -13.55 0.21
CA ASP A 62 13.96 -14.49 0.97
C ASP A 62 15.34 -14.69 0.30
N TRP A 63 15.38 -14.76 -1.04
CA TRP A 63 16.61 -14.87 -1.81
C TRP A 63 17.47 -13.60 -1.75
N VAL A 64 16.88 -12.42 -1.98
CA VAL A 64 17.58 -11.13 -1.98
C VAL A 64 18.15 -10.83 -0.59
N THR A 65 17.38 -11.08 0.46
CA THR A 65 17.78 -10.72 1.82
C THR A 65 18.76 -11.71 2.45
N GLY A 66 18.97 -12.89 1.83
CA GLY A 66 19.74 -13.98 2.44
C GLY A 66 19.20 -14.44 3.80
N THR A 67 18.02 -13.93 4.19
CA THR A 67 17.42 -14.21 5.48
C THR A 67 16.35 -15.26 5.30
N SER A 68 16.68 -16.49 5.69
CA SER A 68 15.69 -17.34 6.34
C SER A 68 14.95 -16.48 7.38
N LYS A 69 13.61 -16.53 7.37
CA LYS A 69 12.66 -15.76 8.21
C LYS A 69 13.06 -15.55 9.69
N THR A 70 14.01 -16.31 10.19
CA THR A 70 14.56 -16.27 11.55
C THR A 70 15.54 -15.13 11.83
N LYS A 71 16.24 -14.54 10.84
CA LYS A 71 17.29 -13.54 11.14
C LYS A 71 16.86 -12.07 11.11
N LEU A 72 15.89 -11.68 10.27
CA LEU A 72 15.47 -10.28 10.20
C LEU A 72 14.54 -9.87 11.36
N LYS A 73 13.81 -10.82 11.97
CA LYS A 73 12.90 -10.55 13.10
C LYS A 73 13.62 -10.36 14.44
N ASN A 74 14.85 -10.86 14.60
CA ASN A 74 15.44 -11.00 15.93
C ASN A 74 16.42 -9.89 16.34
N ASN A 75 17.00 -9.11 15.42
CA ASN A 75 18.05 -8.15 15.81
C ASN A 75 17.77 -6.67 15.55
N VAL A 76 16.75 -6.31 14.75
CA VAL A 76 16.30 -4.92 14.68
C VAL A 76 14.78 -4.89 14.55
N LYS A 77 14.08 -4.48 15.61
CA LYS A 77 12.64 -4.17 15.56
C LYS A 77 12.42 -2.89 14.77
N LEU A 78 12.67 -2.92 13.46
CA LEU A 78 12.20 -1.89 12.55
C LEU A 78 10.70 -2.10 12.38
N ASP A 79 9.97 -1.39 13.22
CA ASP A 79 8.51 -1.41 13.25
C ASP A 79 7.99 -0.51 12.12
N PHE A 80 7.89 -1.10 10.94
CA PHE A 80 7.21 -0.54 9.79
C PHE A 80 6.44 -1.63 9.03
N ASN A 81 5.38 -1.22 8.35
CA ASN A 81 4.56 -2.16 7.58
C ASN A 81 5.29 -2.53 6.27
N PRO A 82 5.51 -3.83 5.96
CA PRO A 82 6.12 -4.24 4.69
C PRO A 82 5.38 -3.71 3.46
N SER A 83 4.07 -3.47 3.55
CA SER A 83 3.28 -2.86 2.47
C SER A 83 3.70 -1.43 2.13
N ASP A 84 4.45 -0.76 3.01
CA ASP A 84 4.99 0.57 2.73
C ASP A 84 6.25 0.52 1.85
N ILE A 85 6.82 -0.64 1.53
CA ILE A 85 7.99 -0.74 0.64
C ILE A 85 7.52 -0.71 -0.82
N ILE A 86 7.91 0.35 -1.55
CA ILE A 86 7.73 0.43 -3.01
C ILE A 86 8.79 -0.41 -3.72
N ALA A 87 10.04 -0.24 -3.31
CA ALA A 87 11.18 -0.87 -3.96
C ALA A 87 12.32 -1.10 -2.96
N MET A 88 13.13 -2.12 -3.21
CA MET A 88 14.32 -2.44 -2.42
C MET A 88 15.42 -2.90 -3.37
N HIS A 89 16.62 -2.33 -3.23
CA HIS A 89 17.77 -2.64 -4.07
C HIS A 89 19.02 -2.80 -3.22
N ILE A 90 19.81 -3.85 -3.48
CA ILE A 90 21.13 -4.00 -2.87
C ILE A 90 22.13 -3.26 -3.74
N ILE A 91 22.92 -2.38 -3.14
CA ILE A 91 24.01 -1.71 -3.83
C ILE A 91 25.20 -2.69 -3.86
N PRO A 92 25.69 -3.05 -5.06
CA PRO A 92 26.86 -3.91 -5.17
C PRO A 92 28.09 -3.19 -4.59
N GLU A 93 28.78 -3.85 -3.66
CA GLU A 93 30.04 -3.41 -3.07
C GLU A 93 31.13 -4.48 -3.25
N LYS A 94 32.39 -4.08 -3.02
CA LYS A 94 33.55 -4.98 -3.07
C LYS A 94 33.47 -6.02 -1.94
N GLU A 95 34.14 -7.16 -2.13
CA GLU A 95 33.88 -8.44 -1.42
C GLU A 95 34.06 -8.48 0.11
N GLU A 96 34.38 -7.37 0.78
CA GLU A 96 34.72 -7.36 2.21
C GLU A 96 33.85 -6.43 3.08
N SER A 97 32.90 -5.68 2.50
CA SER A 97 31.99 -4.80 3.25
C SER A 97 30.53 -5.28 3.22
N PRO A 98 29.75 -5.01 4.27
CA PRO A 98 28.32 -5.30 4.28
C PRO A 98 27.59 -4.48 3.21
N ARG A 99 26.97 -5.18 2.25
CA ARG A 99 26.29 -4.55 1.11
C ARG A 99 25.14 -3.66 1.58
N PRO A 100 25.13 -2.36 1.27
CA PRO A 100 24.04 -1.48 1.69
C PRO A 100 22.76 -1.80 0.93
N ILE A 101 21.62 -1.64 1.61
CA ILE A 101 20.28 -1.83 1.04
C ILE A 101 19.62 -0.46 0.90
N LEU A 102 19.27 -0.10 -0.33
CA LEU A 102 18.40 1.02 -0.65
C LEU A 102 16.94 0.57 -0.50
N ILE A 103 16.15 1.31 0.27
CA ILE A 103 14.72 1.04 0.46
C ILE A 103 13.94 2.30 0.10
N ASN A 104 13.07 2.19 -0.91
CA ASN A 104 12.10 3.22 -1.21
C ASN A 104 10.78 2.92 -0.50
N LEU A 105 10.36 3.82 0.39
CA LEU A 105 9.11 3.70 1.14
C LEU A 105 8.04 4.63 0.55
N PHE A 106 6.80 4.17 0.55
CA PHE A 106 5.62 4.90 0.09
C PHE A 106 5.22 5.99 1.08
N ARG A 107 5.08 5.62 2.36
CA ARG A 107 4.61 6.54 3.39
C ARG A 107 5.76 7.38 3.94
N MET A 108 5.58 8.71 3.91
CA MET A 108 6.55 9.65 4.48
C MET A 108 6.66 9.48 6.01
N ASP A 109 5.54 9.28 6.71
CA ASP A 109 5.54 9.10 8.17
C ASP A 109 6.37 7.89 8.60
N THR A 110 6.34 6.82 7.80
CA THR A 110 7.18 5.63 7.99
C THR A 110 8.66 5.96 7.84
N LYS A 111 9.04 6.76 6.81
CA LYS A 111 10.42 7.26 6.65
C LYS A 111 10.86 8.08 7.86
N ILE A 112 10.04 9.04 8.31
CA ILE A 112 10.34 9.89 9.47
C ILE A 112 10.53 9.06 10.73
N THR A 113 9.63 8.10 10.97
CA THR A 113 9.66 7.25 12.15
C THR A 113 10.91 6.38 12.18
N LEU A 114 11.32 5.82 11.04
CA LEU A 114 12.55 5.04 10.91
C LEU A 114 13.80 5.89 11.20
N LEU A 115 13.87 7.09 10.63
CA LEU A 115 14.99 8.02 10.83
C LEU A 115 15.09 8.50 12.29
N ARG A 116 13.95 8.74 12.96
CA ARG A 116 13.94 9.14 14.38
C ARG A 116 14.30 7.98 15.30
N LYS A 117 13.80 6.77 15.03
CA LYS A 117 14.14 5.56 15.80
C LYS A 117 15.63 5.22 15.66
N GLN A 118 16.24 5.48 14.51
CA GLN A 118 17.67 5.30 14.30
C GLN A 118 18.53 6.10 15.29
N MET A 119 18.18 7.35 15.61
CA MET A 119 18.95 8.13 16.60
C MET A 119 18.99 7.47 17.99
N ARG A 120 18.19 6.41 18.22
CA ARG A 120 18.09 5.67 19.48
C ARG A 120 18.53 4.21 19.38
N ILE A 121 18.90 3.70 18.20
CA ILE A 121 19.23 2.28 17.98
C ILE A 121 20.73 2.10 17.74
N ASN A 122 21.27 1.11 18.44
CA ASN A 122 22.67 0.70 18.59
C ASN A 122 23.42 0.42 17.26
N GLU A 123 24.76 0.42 17.32
CA GLU A 123 25.76 0.45 16.23
C GLU A 123 25.67 -0.63 15.14
N ALA A 124 24.79 -1.62 15.25
CA ALA A 124 24.74 -2.79 14.36
C ALA A 124 24.17 -2.50 12.96
N LEU A 125 23.34 -1.44 12.80
CA LEU A 125 22.70 -1.12 11.53
C LEU A 125 22.59 0.40 11.33
N LYS A 126 23.37 0.91 10.37
CA LYS A 126 23.40 2.34 10.05
C LYS A 126 22.46 2.66 8.88
N VAL A 127 21.22 3.04 9.19
CA VAL A 127 20.30 3.62 8.21
C VAL A 127 20.82 5.00 7.80
N ARG A 128 20.72 5.39 6.54
CA ARG A 128 21.07 6.76 6.13
C ARG A 128 20.02 7.23 5.12
N ILE A 129 19.77 8.54 5.12
CA ILE A 129 19.03 9.16 4.03
C ILE A 129 19.96 9.16 2.82
N ASP A 130 19.45 8.70 1.68
CA ASP A 130 20.12 8.93 0.42
C ASP A 130 19.98 10.41 0.05
N ILE A 131 21.10 11.13 0.08
CA ILE A 131 21.17 12.57 -0.19
C ILE A 131 22.06 12.75 -1.42
N THR A 132 21.55 13.47 -2.42
CA THR A 132 22.34 13.77 -3.62
C THR A 132 23.60 14.57 -3.27
N LYS A 133 24.68 14.42 -4.06
CA LYS A 133 25.92 15.19 -3.87
C LYS A 133 25.69 16.70 -3.84
N LEU A 134 24.75 17.20 -4.65
CA LEU A 134 24.37 18.61 -4.70
C LEU A 134 23.76 19.07 -3.36
N ASN A 135 22.83 18.29 -2.82
CA ASN A 135 22.17 18.62 -1.55
C ASN A 135 23.15 18.53 -0.38
N LEU A 136 24.07 17.55 -0.40
CA LEU A 136 25.14 17.44 0.58
C LEU A 136 26.09 18.65 0.50
N GLY A 137 26.49 19.04 -0.70
CA GLY A 137 27.34 20.22 -0.93
C GLY A 137 26.68 21.52 -0.46
N PHE A 138 25.36 21.65 -0.65
CA PHE A 138 24.60 22.79 -0.13
C PHE A 138 24.55 22.81 1.40
N LEU A 139 24.28 21.67 2.05
CA LEU A 139 24.33 21.57 3.52
C LEU A 139 25.71 21.97 4.06
N ASN A 140 26.78 21.50 3.43
CA ASN A 140 28.15 21.85 3.83
C ASN A 140 28.41 23.37 3.74
N ARG A 141 27.89 24.05 2.71
CA ARG A 141 27.96 25.51 2.62
C ARG A 141 27.14 26.21 3.70
N LEU A 142 25.96 25.69 4.04
CA LEU A 142 25.14 26.25 5.12
C LEU A 142 25.84 26.15 6.48
N PHE A 143 26.55 25.05 6.75
CA PHE A 143 27.32 24.90 7.99
C PHE A 143 28.56 25.81 8.08
N GLN A 144 29.01 26.41 6.97
CA GLN A 144 30.10 27.39 6.96
C GLN A 144 29.64 28.80 7.35
N HIS A 145 28.33 29.02 7.53
CA HIS A 145 27.79 30.31 7.91
C HIS A 145 27.56 30.39 9.42
N ASP A 146 28.25 31.32 10.08
CA ASP A 146 28.22 31.49 11.55
C ASP A 146 26.82 31.79 12.13
N HIS A 147 25.88 32.27 11.30
CA HIS A 147 24.51 32.58 11.71
C HIS A 147 23.54 31.39 11.61
N ILE A 148 24.01 30.22 11.15
CA ILE A 148 23.20 29.02 10.96
C ILE A 148 23.59 27.99 12.01
N VAL A 149 22.74 27.83 13.03
CA VAL A 149 23.00 26.86 14.11
C VAL A 149 22.73 25.43 13.64
N ARG A 150 21.66 25.25 12.84
CA ARG A 150 21.25 23.94 12.33
C ARG A 150 20.61 24.05 10.96
N SER A 151 21.03 23.17 10.05
CA SER A 151 20.38 22.94 8.77
C SER A 151 20.06 21.46 8.61
N TRP A 152 18.86 21.17 8.13
CA TRP A 152 18.38 19.80 7.91
C TRP A 152 17.82 19.69 6.49
N TYR A 153 18.14 18.60 5.82
CA TYR A 153 17.52 18.24 4.54
C TYR A 153 16.34 17.31 4.81
N PHE A 154 15.17 17.68 4.31
CA PHE A 154 13.98 16.84 4.31
C PHE A 154 13.57 16.56 2.86
N ASN A 155 13.29 15.29 2.57
CA ASN A 155 13.25 14.77 1.21
C ASN A 155 12.27 15.53 0.29
N ASP A 156 12.72 15.78 -0.94
CA ASP A 156 12.01 16.43 -2.05
C ASP A 156 11.57 17.89 -1.81
N HIS A 157 12.55 18.81 -1.75
CA HIS A 157 12.39 20.28 -1.95
C HIS A 157 12.15 21.13 -0.69
N GLN A 158 12.13 20.56 0.51
CA GLN A 158 11.92 21.35 1.73
C GLN A 158 13.18 21.48 2.60
N TRP A 159 13.66 22.72 2.70
CA TRP A 159 14.78 23.10 3.55
C TRP A 159 14.25 23.80 4.80
N ARG A 160 14.73 23.39 5.98
CA ARG A 160 14.46 24.13 7.21
C ARG A 160 15.78 24.66 7.77
N ILE A 161 15.89 25.99 7.81
CA ILE A 161 17.04 26.72 8.32
C ILE A 161 16.58 27.41 9.59
N GLN A 162 17.27 27.13 10.71
CA GLN A 162 17.04 27.86 11.95
C GLN A 162 18.14 28.90 12.12
N LYS A 163 17.77 30.18 12.01
CA LYS A 163 18.65 31.33 12.24
C LYS A 163 18.50 31.83 13.68
N PHE A 164 19.54 32.48 14.20
CA PHE A 164 19.43 33.32 15.39
C PHE A 164 18.84 34.69 15.02
N SER A 165 18.13 35.27 15.98
CA SER A 165 17.82 36.70 16.07
C SER A 165 18.64 37.31 17.19
#